data_AF-A0A087RHP4-F1
#
_entry.id   AF-A0A087RHP4-F1
#
_cell.length_a   1.000
_cell.length_b   1.000
_cell.length_c   1.000
_cell.angle_alpha   90.00
_cell.angle_beta   90.00
_cell.angle_gamma   90.00
#
_symmetry.space_group_name_H-M   'P 1'
#
loop_
_entity.id
_entity.type
_entity.pdbx_description
1 polymer ?
#
loop_
_entity_poly.entity_id
_entity_poly.type
_entity_poly.pdbx_seq_one_letter_code
_entity_poly.pdbx_strand_id
1 'polypeptide(L)'
;KPPYSYIALITMAILQSPKKRLTLSEICEFISGRFPYYREKFPAWQNSIRHNLSFITERFPFYRENPKKWQNSIRHNLTLNDCFVKIPREPGNPGKGNYWTLDPESADMFDNGSFLRRRKR
;
A
#
# COMPACT_ATOMS: atom_id res chain seq x y z
N LYS A 1 10.62 12.11 2.18
CA LYS A 1 9.46 11.51 1.47
C LYS A 1 9.81 11.41 -0.02
N PRO A 2 9.70 10.24 -0.66
CA PRO A 2 10.04 10.07 -2.08
C PRO A 2 9.17 10.95 -2.99
N PRO A 3 9.66 11.36 -4.18
CA PRO A 3 8.92 12.18 -5.14
C PRO A 3 7.88 11.39 -5.95
N TYR A 4 7.31 10.32 -5.37
CA TYR A 4 6.35 9.43 -6.03
C TYR A 4 4.98 9.51 -5.37
N SER A 5 3.93 9.50 -6.19
CA SER A 5 2.56 9.37 -5.71
C SER A 5 2.31 7.95 -5.16
N TYR A 6 1.26 7.77 -4.34
CA TYR A 6 0.89 6.43 -3.89
C TYR A 6 0.51 5.51 -5.05
N ILE A 7 -0.16 6.04 -6.08
CA ILE A 7 -0.45 5.34 -7.32
C ILE A 7 0.85 4.83 -7.94
N ALA A 8 1.84 5.72 -8.14
CA ALA A 8 3.15 5.34 -8.69
C ALA A 8 3.87 4.27 -7.86
N LEU A 9 3.82 4.36 -6.53
CA LEU A 9 4.42 3.36 -5.62
C LEU A 9 3.75 1.98 -5.75
N ILE A 10 2.42 1.95 -5.85
CA ILE A 10 1.66 0.71 -6.05
C ILE A 10 1.96 0.13 -7.43
N THR A 11 1.91 0.94 -8.48
CA THR A 11 2.22 0.54 -9.86
C THR A 11 3.62 -0.06 -9.95
N MET A 12 4.62 0.61 -9.37
CA MET A 12 6.01 0.11 -9.33
C MET A 12 6.09 -1.27 -8.66
N ALA A 13 5.40 -1.47 -7.54
CA ALA A 13 5.39 -2.75 -6.83
C ALA A 13 4.78 -3.86 -7.72
N ILE A 14 3.62 -3.60 -8.33
CA ILE A 14 2.92 -4.57 -9.16
C ILE A 14 3.74 -4.91 -10.42
N LEU A 15 4.28 -3.91 -11.11
CA LEU A 15 5.08 -4.13 -12.33
C LEU A 15 6.38 -4.87 -12.07
N GLN A 16 7.02 -4.68 -10.91
CA GLN A 16 8.23 -5.42 -10.55
C GLN A 16 7.94 -6.85 -10.06
N SER A 17 6.68 -7.18 -9.76
CA SER A 17 6.30 -8.54 -9.41
C SER A 17 6.29 -9.45 -10.65
N PRO A 18 6.80 -10.69 -10.55
CA PRO A 18 6.85 -11.61 -11.69
C PRO A 18 5.45 -11.99 -12.19
N LYS A 19 4.46 -12.01 -11.30
CA LYS A 19 3.07 -12.36 -11.62
C LYS A 19 2.20 -11.15 -11.98
N LYS A 20 2.78 -9.94 -12.02
CA LYS A 20 2.06 -8.66 -12.20
C LYS A 20 0.85 -8.48 -11.26
N ARG A 21 0.89 -9.13 -10.10
CA ARG A 21 -0.16 -9.08 -9.08
C ARG A 21 0.44 -9.25 -7.70
N LEU A 22 0.00 -8.43 -6.75
CA LEU A 22 0.46 -8.45 -5.36
C LEU A 22 -0.70 -8.24 -4.39
N THR A 23 -0.57 -8.75 -3.19
CA THR A 23 -1.47 -8.46 -2.07
C THR A 23 -1.13 -7.11 -1.46
N LEU A 24 -2.07 -6.53 -0.70
CA LEU A 24 -1.79 -5.30 0.07
C LEU A 24 -0.57 -5.44 1.00
N SER A 25 -0.37 -6.63 1.58
CA SER A 25 0.78 -6.87 2.47
C SER A 25 2.09 -6.79 1.71
N GLU A 26 2.18 -7.46 0.56
CA GLU A 26 3.37 -7.46 -0.29
C GLU A 26 3.64 -6.06 -0.88
N ILE A 27 2.60 -5.29 -1.23
CA ILE A 27 2.77 -3.89 -1.66
C ILE A 27 3.38 -3.04 -0.55
N CYS A 28 2.87 -3.16 0.68
CA CYS A 28 3.42 -2.44 1.82
C CYS A 28 4.87 -2.85 2.12
N GLU A 29 5.18 -4.14 2.05
CA GLU A 29 6.52 -4.70 2.26
C GLU A 29 7.52 -4.22 1.19
N PHE A 30 7.10 -4.22 -0.07
CA PHE A 30 7.90 -3.67 -1.16
C PHE A 30 8.23 -2.19 -0.92
N ILE A 31 7.23 -1.38 -0.56
CA ILE A 31 7.42 0.06 -0.34
C ILE A 31 8.33 0.33 0.85
N SER A 32 8.15 -0.36 1.98
CA SER A 32 8.99 -0.18 3.18
C SER A 32 10.40 -0.75 3.02
N GLY A 33 10.56 -1.80 2.21
CA GLY A 33 11.85 -2.36 1.83
C GLY A 33 12.65 -1.41 0.94
N ARG A 34 12.02 -0.88 -0.11
CA ARG A 34 12.63 -0.03 -1.15
C ARG A 34 12.88 1.40 -0.69
N PHE A 35 11.99 1.97 0.14
CA PHE A 35 12.04 3.36 0.56
C PHE A 35 12.15 3.45 2.09
N PRO A 36 13.35 3.73 2.63
CA PRO A 36 13.58 3.83 4.08
C PRO A 36 12.65 4.81 4.80
N TYR A 37 12.14 5.82 4.09
CA TYR A 37 11.13 6.76 4.61
C TYR A 37 9.85 6.08 5.09
N TYR A 38 9.45 4.95 4.49
CA TYR A 38 8.25 4.20 4.88
C TYR A 38 8.56 3.02 5.81
N ARG A 39 9.83 2.85 6.22
CA ARG A 39 10.31 1.75 7.07
C ARG A 39 10.06 2.00 8.57
N GLU A 40 8.96 2.65 8.95
CA GLU A 40 8.69 2.89 10.37
C GLU A 40 8.77 1.57 11.16
N LYS A 41 9.56 1.62 12.24
CA LYS A 41 9.79 0.49 13.15
C LYS A 41 8.43 -0.01 13.61
N PHE A 42 8.00 -1.16 13.10
CA PHE A 42 6.88 -1.90 13.67
C PHE A 42 7.40 -2.70 14.86
N PRO A 43 7.00 -2.41 16.09
CA PRO A 43 6.96 -3.45 17.09
C PRO A 43 5.79 -4.37 16.71
N ALA A 44 6.06 -5.65 16.47
CA ALA A 44 5.03 -6.65 16.17
C ALA A 44 3.86 -6.65 17.19
N TRP A 45 4.13 -6.20 18.44
CA TRP A 45 3.14 -6.09 19.51
C TRP A 45 1.99 -5.10 19.21
N GLN A 46 2.18 -4.10 18.35
CA GLN A 46 1.11 -3.13 18.04
C GLN A 46 -0.05 -3.74 17.23
N ASN A 47 0.19 -4.83 16.49
CA ASN A 47 -0.89 -5.53 15.79
C ASN A 47 -1.82 -6.28 16.76
N SER A 48 -1.31 -6.70 17.91
CA SER A 48 -2.07 -7.38 18.98
C SER A 48 -2.86 -6.42 19.87
N ILE A 49 -2.52 -5.12 19.86
CA ILE A 49 -3.14 -4.09 20.73
C ILE A 49 -4.02 -3.12 19.93
N ARG A 50 -4.33 -3.40 18.65
CA ARG A 50 -5.16 -2.53 17.80
C ARG A 50 -6.48 -2.09 18.46
N HIS A 51 -7.08 -2.95 19.30
CA HIS A 51 -8.32 -2.65 20.01
C HIS A 51 -8.14 -1.73 21.25
N ASN A 52 -6.95 -1.65 21.84
CA ASN A 52 -6.65 -0.74 22.96
C ASN A 52 -5.87 0.51 22.52
N LEU A 53 -5.71 0.72 21.20
CA LEU A 53 -4.87 1.79 20.68
C LEU A 53 -5.40 3.17 21.06
N SER A 54 -6.73 3.37 21.12
CA SER A 54 -7.32 4.63 21.59
C SER A 54 -6.86 4.98 23.01
N PHE A 55 -6.99 4.03 23.95
CA PHE A 55 -6.61 4.19 25.34
C PHE A 55 -5.11 4.49 25.52
N ILE A 56 -4.26 3.83 24.73
CA ILE A 56 -2.80 4.05 24.77
C ILE A 56 -2.44 5.40 24.14
N THR A 57 -3.07 5.81 23.05
CA THR A 57 -2.79 7.10 22.38
C THR A 57 -3.27 8.31 23.17
N GLU A 58 -4.31 8.17 24.00
CA GLU A 58 -4.80 9.21 24.90
C GLU A 58 -3.88 9.38 26.11
N ARG A 59 -3.40 8.27 26.69
CA ARG A 59 -2.60 8.29 27.93
C ARG A 59 -1.09 8.44 27.71
N PHE A 60 -0.60 8.09 26.51
CA PHE A 60 0.83 8.18 26.16
C PHE A 60 1.02 8.91 24.82
N PRO A 61 1.19 10.25 24.85
CA PRO A 61 1.40 11.11 23.68
C PRO A 61 2.51 10.68 22.72
N PHE A 62 3.50 9.92 23.22
CA PHE A 62 4.60 9.39 22.45
C PHE A 62 4.17 8.40 21.34
N TYR A 63 3.02 7.72 21.50
CA TYR A 63 2.48 6.76 20.51
C TYR A 63 1.43 7.38 19.56
N ARG A 64 1.24 8.71 19.62
CA ARG A 64 0.19 9.41 18.88
C ARG A 64 0.42 9.42 17.36
N GLU A 65 1.65 9.21 16.92
CA GLU A 65 1.97 9.04 15.50
C GLU A 65 1.59 7.63 15.05
N ASN A 66 0.45 7.54 14.37
CA ASN A 66 -0.11 6.27 13.93
C ASN A 66 0.67 5.74 12.71
N PRO A 67 1.46 4.67 12.85
CA PRO A 67 2.34 4.18 11.77
C PRO A 67 1.58 3.59 10.57
N LYS A 68 0.25 3.47 10.68
CA LYS A 68 -0.64 2.98 9.62
C LYS A 68 -1.18 4.07 8.70
N LYS A 69 -0.83 5.35 8.90
CA LYS A 69 -1.35 6.46 8.06
C LYS A 69 -1.08 6.22 6.56
N TRP A 70 0.15 5.91 6.20
CA TRP A 70 0.50 5.70 4.79
C TRP A 70 -0.08 4.40 4.22
N GLN A 71 -0.17 3.33 5.02
CA GLN A 71 -0.80 2.07 4.61
C GLN A 71 -2.30 2.24 4.37
N ASN A 72 -2.96 3.10 5.15
CA ASN A 72 -4.34 3.47 4.91
C ASN A 72 -4.49 4.24 3.58
N SER A 73 -3.56 5.14 3.27
CA SER A 73 -3.51 5.80 1.96
C SER A 73 -3.31 4.81 0.81
N ILE A 74 -2.47 3.78 0.96
CA ILE A 74 -2.32 2.71 -0.05
C ILE A 74 -3.65 1.99 -0.27
N ARG A 75 -4.30 1.54 0.82
CA ARG A 75 -5.60 0.85 0.74
C ARG A 75 -6.67 1.71 0.07
N HIS A 76 -6.73 3.00 0.42
CA HIS A 76 -7.65 3.94 -0.20
C HIS A 76 -7.39 4.11 -1.70
N ASN A 77 -6.12 4.22 -2.12
CA ASN A 77 -5.79 4.37 -3.54
C ASN A 77 -6.08 3.11 -4.36
N LEU A 78 -5.88 1.92 -3.80
CA LEU A 78 -6.24 0.66 -4.45
C LEU A 78 -7.75 0.57 -4.74
N THR A 79 -8.59 1.09 -3.84
CA THR A 79 -10.05 1.06 -4.03
C THR A 79 -10.55 2.24 -4.87
N LEU A 80 -9.93 3.41 -4.78
CA LEU A 80 -10.42 4.63 -5.41
C LEU A 80 -10.06 4.74 -6.90
N ASN A 81 -8.92 4.18 -7.33
CA ASN A 81 -8.45 4.35 -8.69
C ASN A 81 -8.73 3.09 -9.51
N ASP A 82 -9.46 3.25 -10.62
CA ASP A 82 -9.87 2.15 -11.51
C ASP A 82 -8.68 1.40 -12.14
N CYS A 83 -7.50 2.02 -12.18
CA CYS A 83 -6.29 1.36 -12.65
C CYS A 83 -5.84 0.18 -11.79
N PHE A 84 -6.41 -0.02 -10.59
CA PHE A 84 -6.12 -1.15 -9.72
C PHE A 84 -7.32 -2.08 -9.62
N VAL A 85 -7.17 -3.29 -10.16
CA VAL A 85 -8.24 -4.29 -10.17
C VAL A 85 -7.97 -5.34 -9.09
N LYS A 86 -9.03 -5.68 -8.36
CA LYS A 86 -9.00 -6.70 -7.31
C LYS A 86 -9.22 -8.09 -7.91
N ILE A 87 -8.26 -8.98 -7.73
CA ILE A 87 -8.34 -10.39 -8.16
C ILE A 87 -8.65 -11.26 -6.94
N PRO A 88 -9.76 -12.04 -6.96
CA PRO A 88 -10.04 -13.01 -5.90
C PRO A 88 -8.98 -14.12 -5.88
N ARG A 89 -8.73 -14.69 -4.69
CA ARG A 89 -7.83 -15.83 -4.57
C ARG A 89 -8.46 -17.08 -5.17
N GLU A 90 -7.62 -17.95 -5.72
CA GLU A 90 -8.04 -19.27 -6.20
C GLU A 90 -8.62 -20.11 -5.04
N PRO A 91 -9.66 -20.93 -5.27
CA PRO A 91 -10.37 -21.67 -4.21
C PRO A 91 -9.53 -22.67 -3.40
N GLY A 92 -8.25 -22.88 -3.71
CA GLY A 92 -7.34 -23.77 -2.99
C GLY A 92 -6.22 -23.07 -2.21
N ASN A 93 -6.15 -21.73 -2.25
CA ASN A 93 -5.07 -20.95 -1.62
C ASN A 93 -5.60 -20.07 -0.48
N PRO A 94 -5.83 -20.63 0.72
CA PRO A 94 -6.26 -19.85 1.88
C PRO A 94 -5.15 -18.86 2.25
N GLY A 95 -5.45 -17.57 2.14
CA GLY A 95 -4.49 -16.51 2.40
C GLY A 95 -5.18 -15.19 2.75
N LYS A 96 -4.47 -14.32 3.48
CA LYS A 96 -5.01 -13.04 3.92
C LYS A 96 -5.18 -12.07 2.75
N GLY A 97 -6.37 -11.49 2.63
CA GLY A 97 -6.68 -10.45 1.64
C GLY A 97 -6.77 -10.95 0.20
N ASN A 98 -7.00 -10.03 -0.74
CA ASN A 98 -7.09 -10.33 -2.17
C ASN A 98 -5.82 -9.87 -2.90
N TYR A 99 -5.62 -10.36 -4.12
CA TYR A 99 -4.59 -9.85 -5.01
C TYR A 99 -5.08 -8.55 -5.67
N TRP A 100 -4.12 -7.69 -6.00
CA TRP A 100 -4.31 -6.47 -6.76
C TRP A 100 -3.40 -6.52 -7.99
N THR A 101 -3.96 -6.17 -9.14
CA THR A 101 -3.26 -6.05 -10.42
C THR A 101 -3.48 -4.66 -10.99
N LEU A 102 -2.70 -4.31 -12.00
CA LEU A 102 -3.03 -3.19 -12.87
C LEU A 102 -4.09 -3.63 -13.89
N ASP A 103 -5.02 -2.73 -14.18
CA ASP A 103 -5.90 -2.85 -15.35
C ASP A 103 -5.03 -2.83 -16.62
N PRO A 104 -5.20 -3.80 -17.56
CA PRO A 104 -4.53 -3.80 -18.84
C PRO A 104 -4.64 -2.47 -19.61
N GLU A 105 -5.80 -1.79 -19.57
CA GLU A 105 -5.99 -0.51 -20.25
C GLU A 105 -5.23 0.64 -19.58
N SER A 106 -4.86 0.46 -18.31
CA SER A 106 -4.12 1.43 -17.53
C SER A 106 -2.61 1.17 -17.50
N ALA A 107 -2.13 0.07 -18.11
CA ALA A 107 -0.72 -0.29 -18.08
C ALA A 107 0.16 0.76 -18.80
N ASP A 108 -0.28 1.20 -19.98
CA ASP A 108 0.45 2.16 -20.83
C ASP A 108 0.52 3.57 -20.22
N MET A 109 -0.34 3.88 -19.22
CA MET A 109 -0.32 5.17 -18.53
C MET A 109 1.00 5.43 -17.78
N PHE A 110 1.79 4.38 -17.52
CA PHE A 110 3.01 4.44 -16.73
C PHE A 110 4.29 4.13 -17.52
N ASP A 111 4.19 3.75 -18.79
CA ASP A 111 5.35 3.38 -19.63
C ASP A 111 6.19 4.59 -20.05
N ASN A 112 5.61 5.79 -20.15
CA ASN A 112 6.33 7.02 -20.52
C ASN A 112 6.88 7.83 -19.33
N GLY A 113 7.04 7.22 -18.15
CA GLY A 113 7.69 7.88 -17.01
C GLY A 113 6.85 8.97 -16.31
N SER A 114 5.56 9.10 -16.64
CA SER A 114 4.63 10.00 -15.93
C SER A 114 4.14 9.38 -14.62
N PHE A 115 5.06 9.20 -13.67
CA PHE A 115 4.73 8.91 -12.26
C PHE A 115 4.28 10.16 -11.49
N LEU A 116 4.24 11.31 -12.18
CA LEU A 116 3.92 12.62 -11.64
C LEU A 116 2.42 12.81 -11.46
N ARG A 117 2.06 13.34 -10.30
CA ARG A 117 0.69 13.64 -9.86
C ARG A 117 -0.01 14.53 -10.89
N ARG A 118 -1.14 14.07 -11.46
CA ARG A 118 -2.02 14.92 -12.30
C ARG A 118 -2.32 16.21 -11.51
N ARG A 119 -1.93 17.38 -12.06
CA ARG A 119 -2.32 18.68 -11.49
C ARG A 119 -3.84 18.77 -11.56
N LYS A 120 -4.49 19.07 -10.44
CA LYS A 120 -5.92 19.42 -10.42
C LYS A 120 -6.08 20.64 -11.35
N ARG A 121 -6.94 20.53 -12.37
CA ARG A 121 -7.45 21.69 -13.10
C ARG A 121 -8.39 22.47 -12.18
#